data_AF-A0A2U3P9C6-F1
#
_entry.id   AF-A0A2U3P9C6-F1
#
_cell.length_a   1.000
_cell.length_b   1.000
_cell.length_c   1.000
_cell.angle_alpha   90.00
_cell.angle_beta   90.00
_cell.angle_gamma   90.00
#
_symmetry.space_group_name_H-M   'P 1'
#
loop_
_entity.id
_entity.type
_entity.pdbx_description
1 polymer ?
#
loop_
_entity_poly.entity_id
_entity_poly.type
_entity_poly.pdbx_seq_one_letter_code
_entity_poly.pdbx_strand_id
1 'polypeptide(L)'
;VELIAAEPQAHYNVRLIQSPRPGAGCAAGDAGVTAGGLDTDGSGAGTVTLHDTISANTTGVWVFVDRPSPHSQRPIDFYTSDIIAPI
;
A
#
# COMPACT_ATOMS: atom_id res chain seq x y z
N VAL A 1 -3.71 -6.88 3.22
CA VAL A 1 -4.29 -5.53 3.38
C VAL A 1 -5.75 -5.63 3.09
N GLU A 2 -6.59 -5.06 3.95
CA GLU A 2 -8.05 -5.10 3.85
C GLU A 2 -8.60 -3.67 3.93
N LEU A 3 -9.50 -3.34 3.00
CA LEU A 3 -10.34 -2.15 3.06
C LEU A 3 -11.77 -2.62 3.31
N ILE A 4 -12.45 -1.98 4.27
CA ILE A 4 -13.81 -2.35 4.67
C ILE A 4 -14.86 -1.42 4.03
N ALA A 5 -14.55 -0.13 3.93
CA ALA A 5 -15.48 0.90 3.44
C ALA A 5 -14.75 2.04 2.73
N ALA A 6 -14.11 1.74 1.59
CA ALA A 6 -13.52 2.73 0.69
C ALA A 6 -14.50 3.12 -0.42
N GLU A 7 -14.05 3.81 -1.48
CA GLU A 7 -14.93 4.04 -2.64
C GLU A 7 -15.35 2.69 -3.24
N PRO A 8 -16.66 2.46 -3.49
CA PRO A 8 -17.14 1.30 -4.23
C PRO A 8 -16.61 1.20 -5.66
N GLN A 9 -16.36 -0.03 -6.12
CA GLN A 9 -15.99 -0.33 -7.52
C GLN A 9 -14.79 0.48 -8.03
N ALA A 10 -13.80 0.71 -7.18
CA ALA A 10 -12.64 1.53 -7.47
C ALA A 10 -11.33 0.73 -7.38
N HIS A 11 -10.37 1.11 -8.21
CA HIS A 11 -9.02 0.57 -8.17
C HIS A 11 -8.14 1.38 -7.20
N TYR A 12 -7.40 0.67 -6.36
CA TYR A 12 -6.40 1.21 -5.46
C TYR A 12 -5.04 0.56 -5.72
N ASN A 13 -3.98 1.36 -5.64
CA ASN A 13 -2.61 0.88 -5.51
C ASN A 13 -2.33 0.65 -4.02
N VAL A 14 -1.75 -0.49 -3.69
CA VAL A 14 -1.33 -0.86 -2.33
C VAL A 14 0.17 -1.01 -2.31
N ARG A 15 0.81 -0.45 -1.29
CA ARG A 15 2.25 -0.56 -1.03
C ARG A 15 2.49 -1.01 0.40
N LEU A 16 3.33 -2.04 0.54
CA LEU A 16 3.96 -2.44 1.79
C LEU A 16 5.40 -1.94 1.78
N ILE A 17 5.74 -1.10 2.75
CA ILE A 17 7.03 -0.41 2.82
C ILE A 17 7.75 -0.87 4.08
N GLN A 18 8.84 -1.60 3.89
CA GLN A 18 9.67 -2.11 4.97
C GLN A 18 10.33 -0.99 5.78
N SER A 19 10.40 -1.18 7.10
CA SER A 19 11.01 -0.25 8.05
C SER A 19 11.96 -0.99 9.02
N PRO A 20 13.17 -0.46 9.32
CA PRO A 20 13.80 0.71 8.72
C PRO A 20 13.97 0.57 7.19
N ARG A 21 13.90 1.69 6.47
CA ARG A 21 13.96 1.64 5.00
C ARG A 21 15.34 1.21 4.50
N PRO A 22 15.44 0.25 3.56
CA PRO A 22 16.72 -0.19 3.01
C PRO A 22 17.26 0.75 1.92
N GLY A 23 16.49 1.74 1.47
CA GLY A 23 16.87 2.69 0.43
C GLY A 23 16.04 3.98 0.43
N ALA A 24 16.31 4.83 -0.56
CA ALA A 24 15.53 6.04 -0.82
C ALA A 24 14.26 5.70 -1.60
N GLY A 25 13.21 6.50 -1.41
CA GLY A 25 11.93 6.32 -2.11
C GLY A 25 10.93 5.43 -1.38
N CYS A 26 9.68 5.47 -1.84
CA CYS A 26 8.53 4.70 -1.33
C CYS A 26 7.60 4.25 -2.48
N ALA A 27 8.04 4.38 -3.73
CA ALA A 27 7.28 4.02 -4.92
C ALA A 27 7.40 2.52 -5.20
N ALA A 28 6.50 2.01 -6.04
CA ALA A 28 6.59 0.64 -6.53
C ALA A 28 7.92 0.43 -7.26
N GLY A 29 8.66 -0.62 -6.87
CA GLY A 29 9.98 -0.93 -7.41
C GLY A 29 11.15 -0.33 -6.64
N ASP A 30 10.91 0.57 -5.67
CA ASP A 30 11.95 1.01 -4.74
C ASP A 30 12.34 -0.12 -3.78
N ALA A 31 13.58 -0.10 -3.29
CA ALA A 31 14.10 -1.13 -2.39
C ALA A 31 13.25 -1.22 -1.10
N GLY A 32 12.81 -2.43 -0.76
CA GLY A 32 11.95 -2.69 0.41
C GLY A 32 10.49 -2.27 0.23
N VAL A 33 10.05 -2.01 -1.01
CA VAL A 33 8.65 -1.68 -1.32
C VAL A 33 8.02 -2.77 -2.19
N THR A 34 7.03 -3.45 -1.64
CA THR A 34 6.18 -4.39 -2.38
C THR A 34 4.88 -3.70 -2.76
N ALA A 35 4.48 -3.77 -4.03
CA ALA A 35 3.28 -3.10 -4.51
C ALA A 35 2.33 -4.07 -5.23
N GLY A 36 1.03 -3.75 -5.23
CA GLY A 36 0.03 -4.44 -6.02
C GLY A 36 -1.29 -3.67 -6.08
N GLY A 37 -2.24 -4.21 -6.84
CA GLY A 37 -3.57 -3.62 -7.01
C GLY A 37 -4.59 -4.23 -6.05
N LEU A 38 -5.55 -3.41 -5.62
CA LEU A 38 -6.75 -3.84 -4.89
C LEU A 38 -7.96 -3.18 -5.54
N ASP A 39 -8.90 -3.98 -6.00
CA ASP A 39 -10.19 -3.52 -6.50
C ASP A 39 -11.24 -3.70 -5.40
N THR A 40 -12.03 -2.65 -5.15
CA THR A 40 -13.14 -2.73 -4.21
C THR A 40 -14.41 -3.22 -4.89
N ASP A 41 -15.25 -3.94 -4.14
CA ASP A 41 -16.56 -4.38 -4.60
C ASP A 41 -17.62 -3.26 -4.50
N GLY A 42 -18.90 -3.59 -4.74
CA GLY A 42 -20.01 -2.65 -4.67
C GLY A 42 -20.30 -2.07 -3.28
N SER A 43 -19.68 -2.61 -2.22
CA SER A 43 -19.75 -2.09 -0.86
C SER A 43 -18.54 -1.24 -0.47
N GLY A 44 -17.51 -1.16 -1.33
CA GLY A 44 -16.24 -0.51 -1.01
C GLY A 44 -15.26 -1.42 -0.25
N ALA A 45 -15.55 -2.72 -0.14
CA ALA A 45 -14.68 -3.69 0.51
C ALA A 45 -13.71 -4.33 -0.49
N GLY A 46 -12.51 -4.66 -0.05
CA GLY A 46 -11.51 -5.33 -0.88
C GLY A 46 -10.34 -5.85 -0.06
N THR A 47 -9.71 -6.93 -0.53
CA THR A 47 -8.55 -7.54 0.13
C THR A 47 -7.48 -7.90 -0.89
N VAL A 48 -6.22 -7.65 -0.54
CA VAL A 48 -5.06 -8.12 -1.30
C VAL A 48 -3.99 -8.66 -0.36
N THR A 49 -3.33 -9.73 -0.80
CA THR A 49 -2.16 -10.29 -0.15
C THR A 49 -0.93 -9.99 -1.00
N LEU A 50 0.09 -9.40 -0.38
CA LEU A 50 1.36 -9.07 -1.00
C LEU A 50 2.45 -9.88 -0.33
N HIS A 51 3.40 -10.37 -1.11
CA HIS A 51 4.51 -11.19 -0.64
C HIS A 51 5.82 -10.66 -1.21
N ASP A 52 6.85 -10.62 -0.36
CA ASP A 52 8.20 -10.23 -0.74
C ASP A 52 9.20 -10.77 0.28
N THR A 53 10.48 -10.70 -0.07
CA THR A 53 11.60 -10.96 0.82
C THR A 53 11.78 -9.82 1.83
N ILE A 54 12.14 -10.17 3.06
CA ILE A 54 12.44 -9.19 4.12
C ILE A 54 13.90 -8.76 3.96
N SER A 55 14.12 -7.47 3.77
CA SER A 55 15.45 -6.86 3.71
C SER A 55 16.17 -6.96 5.05
N ALA A 56 17.49 -6.99 5.01
CA ALA A 56 18.30 -7.05 6.23
C ALA A 56 17.98 -5.88 7.16
N ASN A 57 17.81 -6.19 8.45
CA ASN A 57 17.48 -5.25 9.54
C ASN A 57 16.06 -4.65 9.50
N THR A 58 15.18 -5.05 8.58
CA THR A 58 13.76 -4.69 8.66
C THR A 58 13.14 -5.28 9.92
N THR A 59 12.40 -4.47 10.66
CA THR A 59 11.69 -4.86 11.90
C THR A 59 10.17 -4.66 11.79
N GLY A 60 9.70 -4.02 10.73
CA GLY A 60 8.28 -3.76 10.54
C GLY A 60 7.93 -3.35 9.12
N VAL A 61 6.63 -3.15 8.90
CA VAL A 61 6.06 -2.72 7.63
C VAL A 61 5.05 -1.59 7.83
N TRP A 62 5.13 -0.58 6.98
CA TRP A 62 4.16 0.50 6.85
C TRP A 62 3.29 0.26 5.61
N VAL A 63 1.99 0.54 5.71
CA VAL A 63 1.04 0.36 4.60
C VAL A 63 0.67 1.72 4.04
N PHE A 64 0.71 1.84 2.71
CA PHE A 64 0.19 2.99 1.99
C PHE A 64 -0.75 2.52 0.87
N VAL A 65 -1.94 3.09 0.81
CA VAL A 65 -2.96 2.77 -0.19
C VAL A 65 -3.41 4.06 -0.85
N ASP A 66 -3.46 4.11 -2.17
CA ASP A 66 -3.91 5.29 -2.92
C ASP A 66 -4.81 4.96 -4.09
N ARG A 67 -5.80 5.84 -4.32
CA ARG A 67 -6.61 5.84 -5.54
C ARG A 67 -5.97 6.76 -6.57
N PRO A 68 -5.50 6.25 -7.72
CA PRO A 68 -4.83 7.06 -8.73
C PRO A 68 -5.79 8.11 -9.33
N SER A 69 -5.24 9.27 -9.68
CA SER A 69 -5.97 10.32 -10.39
C SER A 69 -5.44 10.43 -11.83
N PRO A 70 -6.26 10.21 -12.87
CA PRO A 70 -5.80 10.18 -14.27
C PRO A 70 -5.11 11.47 -14.75
N HIS A 71 -5.38 12.60 -14.12
CA HIS A 71 -4.94 13.92 -14.55
C HIS A 71 -4.27 14.74 -13.44
N SER A 72 -3.81 14.09 -12.36
CA SER A 72 -3.19 14.74 -11.22
C SER A 72 -2.09 13.88 -10.62
N GLN A 73 -1.04 14.52 -10.10
CA GLN A 73 0.02 13.85 -9.33
C GLN A 73 -0.40 13.56 -7.88
N ARG A 74 -1.54 14.11 -7.44
CA ARG A 74 -2.13 13.81 -6.14
C ARG A 74 -3.16 12.69 -6.28
N PRO A 75 -3.15 11.71 -5.38
CA PRO A 75 -4.18 10.69 -5.37
C PRO A 75 -5.54 11.33 -5.10
N ILE A 76 -6.60 10.68 -5.56
CA ILE A 76 -7.95 11.14 -5.27
C ILE A 76 -8.22 10.98 -3.77
N ASP A 77 -7.93 9.80 -3.23
CA ASP A 77 -7.90 9.51 -1.79
C ASP A 77 -6.70 8.62 -1.47
N PHE A 78 -6.26 8.65 -0.20
CA PHE A 78 -5.21 7.77 0.30
C PHE A 78 -5.50 7.34 1.74
N TYR A 79 -4.99 6.16 2.09
CA TYR A 79 -5.03 5.60 3.43
C TYR A 79 -3.64 5.13 3.81
N THR A 80 -3.23 5.33 5.06
CA THR A 80 -1.94 4.88 5.56
C THR A 80 -2.12 4.23 6.91
N SER A 81 -1.29 3.26 7.26
CA SER A 81 -1.28 2.77 8.63
C SER A 81 -0.70 3.83 9.58
N ASP A 82 -1.34 4.03 10.73
CA ASP A 82 -0.86 4.93 11.79
C ASP A 82 0.36 4.36 12.53
N ILE A 83 0.52 3.04 12.46
CA ILE A 83 1.62 2.31 13.08
C ILE A 83 2.40 1.52 12.03
N ILE A 84 3.66 1.24 12.36
CA ILE A 84 4.45 0.22 11.68
C ILE A 84 4.08 -1.12 12.31
N ALA A 85 3.53 -2.03 11.50
CA ALA A 85 3.22 -3.38 11.96
C ALA A 85 4.53 -4.16 12.12
N PRO A 86 4.80 -4.79 13.28
CA PRO A 86 6.00 -5.60 13.48
C PRO A 86 5.94 -6.88 12.63
N ILE A 87 7.11 -7.36 12.23
CA ILE A 87 7.31 -8.67 11.55
C ILE A 87 8.12 -9.62 12.43
#